data_AF-A0A384K5N1-F1
#
_entry.id   AF-A0A384K5N1-F1
#
_cell.length_a   1.000
_cell.length_b   1.000
_cell.length_c   1.000
_cell.angle_alpha   90.00
_cell.angle_beta   90.00
_cell.angle_gamma   90.00
#
_symmetry.space_group_name_H-M   'P 1'
#
loop_
_entity.id
_entity.type
_entity.pdbx_description
1 polymer ?
#
loop_
_entity_poly.entity_id
_entity_poly.type
_entity_poly.pdbx_seq_one_letter_code
_entity_poly.pdbx_strand_id
1 'polypeptide(L)'
;MKGLFFEQQFSAYIHQLRDIWVAYASRRSTLIPLDAWRVAQDEAVHGLNQDTYSNRAIFITARIINGLSRESIDLSETNLRNLWAELQSWVVDRPQTVRCIMEVEASGDNTFPIILFSNAPAACGNMYYHIASILLLATGKKSSRFSALVSPVCHARRIIGISITHNEQATLVNSIHLICIAAQQIPTFIEKIAVLTHLRKIEDDTGWKTKRHILDLEHLWGQ
;
A
#
# COMPACT_ATOMS: atom_id res chain seq x y z
N MET A 1 -7.42 -4.99 -31.08
CA MET A 1 -6.64 -3.80 -30.65
C MET A 1 -6.87 -3.42 -29.18
N LYS A 2 -8.11 -3.39 -28.65
CA LYS A 2 -8.36 -3.11 -27.21
C LYS A 2 -7.76 -4.14 -26.23
N GLY A 3 -7.71 -5.44 -26.59
CA GLY A 3 -7.16 -6.49 -25.72
C GLY A 3 -5.64 -6.41 -25.50
N LEU A 4 -4.86 -6.19 -26.56
CA LEU A 4 -3.39 -6.03 -26.50
C LEU A 4 -2.95 -4.81 -25.67
N PHE A 5 -3.73 -3.73 -25.72
CA PHE A 5 -3.44 -2.51 -24.94
C PHE A 5 -3.71 -2.72 -23.44
N PHE A 6 -4.81 -3.41 -23.12
CA PHE A 6 -5.16 -3.73 -21.73
C PHE A 6 -4.14 -4.69 -21.09
N GLU A 7 -3.64 -5.68 -21.84
CA GLU A 7 -2.57 -6.58 -21.39
C GLU A 7 -1.23 -5.85 -21.14
N GLN A 8 -0.86 -4.89 -22.01
CA GLN A 8 0.34 -4.08 -21.82
C GLN A 8 0.23 -3.16 -20.60
N GLN A 9 -0.91 -2.54 -20.38
CA GLN A 9 -1.15 -1.67 -19.22
C GLN A 9 -1.20 -2.47 -17.92
N PHE A 10 -1.81 -3.66 -17.92
CA PHE A 10 -1.79 -4.59 -16.79
C PHE A 10 -0.38 -5.08 -16.48
N SER A 11 0.42 -5.42 -17.49
CA SER A 11 1.82 -5.82 -17.30
C SER A 11 2.68 -4.68 -16.74
N ALA A 12 2.53 -3.46 -17.26
CA ALA A 12 3.24 -2.28 -16.75
C ALA A 12 2.90 -1.98 -15.28
N TYR A 13 1.62 -2.08 -14.93
CA TYR A 13 1.13 -1.91 -13.57
C TYR A 13 1.79 -2.89 -12.59
N ILE A 14 1.81 -4.18 -12.90
CA ILE A 14 2.45 -5.20 -12.04
C ILE A 14 3.95 -4.94 -11.88
N HIS A 15 4.64 -4.53 -12.94
CA HIS A 15 6.06 -4.16 -12.86
C HIS A 15 6.28 -2.95 -11.93
N GLN A 16 5.42 -1.93 -11.99
CA GLN A 16 5.48 -0.77 -11.09
C GLN A 16 5.29 -1.16 -9.62
N LEU A 17 4.33 -2.04 -9.30
CA LEU A 17 4.12 -2.51 -7.93
C LEU A 17 5.36 -3.25 -7.40
N ARG A 18 5.93 -4.13 -8.22
CA ARG A 18 7.15 -4.87 -7.88
C ARG A 18 8.35 -3.94 -7.70
N ASP A 19 8.50 -2.94 -8.56
CA ASP A 19 9.60 -1.98 -8.51
C ASP A 19 9.58 -1.15 -7.21
N ILE A 20 8.40 -0.68 -6.78
CA ILE A 20 8.21 -0.03 -5.47
C ILE A 20 8.75 -0.93 -4.34
N TRP A 21 8.39 -2.21 -4.33
CA TRP A 21 8.83 -3.13 -3.29
C TRP A 21 10.35 -3.32 -3.31
N VAL A 22 10.94 -3.56 -4.49
CA VAL A 22 12.39 -3.76 -4.64
C VAL A 22 13.16 -2.51 -4.18
N ALA A 23 12.67 -1.33 -4.54
CA ALA A 23 13.24 -0.04 -4.15
C ALA A 23 13.20 0.15 -2.63
N TYR A 24 12.03 -0.08 -2.00
CA TYR A 24 11.87 -0.03 -0.55
C TYR A 24 12.83 -0.99 0.17
N ALA A 25 12.82 -2.27 -0.21
CA ALA A 25 13.63 -3.30 0.44
C ALA A 25 15.14 -3.03 0.29
N SER A 26 15.55 -2.49 -0.86
CA SER A 26 16.95 -2.17 -1.15
C SER A 26 17.39 -0.80 -0.61
N ARG A 27 16.44 0.02 -0.11
CA ARG A 27 16.63 1.44 0.25
C ARG A 27 17.24 2.27 -0.89
N ARG A 28 16.82 1.99 -2.11
CA ARG A 28 17.22 2.68 -3.35
C ARG A 28 16.01 3.33 -4.00
N SER A 29 16.25 4.15 -5.01
CA SER A 29 15.17 4.65 -5.86
C SER A 29 14.57 3.52 -6.71
N THR A 30 13.33 3.72 -7.14
CA THR A 30 12.65 2.91 -8.17
C THR A 30 13.52 2.81 -9.43
N LEU A 31 13.56 1.61 -10.02
CA LEU A 31 14.27 1.36 -11.28
C LEU A 31 13.54 2.00 -12.45
N ILE A 32 12.20 2.05 -12.40
CA ILE A 32 11.36 2.73 -13.39
C ILE A 32 11.39 4.22 -13.07
N PRO A 33 12.00 5.07 -13.92
CA PRO A 33 12.05 6.51 -13.71
C PRO A 33 10.66 7.11 -13.55
N LEU A 34 10.46 8.03 -12.60
CA LEU A 34 9.14 8.58 -12.25
C LEU A 34 8.43 9.28 -13.44
N ASP A 35 9.17 9.82 -14.40
CA ASP A 35 8.64 10.40 -15.64
C ASP A 35 8.10 9.35 -16.63
N ALA A 36 8.53 8.09 -16.50
CA ALA A 36 7.97 6.97 -17.25
C ALA A 36 6.64 6.45 -16.67
N TRP A 37 6.26 6.86 -15.44
CA TRP A 37 4.96 6.56 -14.84
C TRP A 37 3.94 7.51 -15.46
N ARG A 38 3.28 7.07 -16.53
CA ARG A 38 2.37 7.86 -17.37
C ARG A 38 1.04 8.27 -16.70
N VAL A 39 1.03 8.54 -15.39
CA VAL A 39 -0.17 8.77 -14.57
C VAL A 39 -0.99 9.95 -15.10
N ALA A 40 -0.35 11.10 -15.33
CA ALA A 40 -1.03 12.30 -15.84
C ALA A 40 -1.55 12.10 -17.27
N GLN A 41 -0.80 11.38 -18.12
CA GLN A 41 -1.24 11.05 -19.47
C GLN A 41 -2.41 10.07 -19.45
N ASP A 42 -2.37 9.05 -18.61
CA ASP A 42 -3.44 8.06 -18.47
C ASP A 42 -4.73 8.73 -17.99
N GLU A 43 -4.65 9.68 -17.06
CA GLU A 43 -5.80 10.49 -16.64
C GLU A 43 -6.35 11.38 -17.75
N ALA A 44 -5.49 11.97 -18.55
CA ALA A 44 -5.92 12.78 -19.69
C ALA A 44 -6.61 11.94 -20.77
N VAL A 45 -6.17 10.69 -20.97
CA VAL A 45 -6.71 9.77 -21.99
C VAL A 45 -7.98 9.06 -21.52
N HIS A 46 -7.99 8.55 -20.29
CA HIS A 46 -9.07 7.70 -19.75
C HIS A 46 -10.04 8.45 -18.84
N GLY A 47 -9.77 9.72 -18.57
CA GLY A 47 -10.48 10.50 -17.58
C GLY A 47 -10.15 10.07 -16.14
N LEU A 48 -10.77 10.80 -15.22
CA LEU A 48 -10.70 10.52 -13.78
C LEU A 48 -11.68 9.39 -13.44
N ASN A 49 -11.17 8.16 -13.36
CA ASN A 49 -11.92 6.96 -13.02
C ASN A 49 -11.25 6.22 -11.84
N GLN A 50 -11.82 5.10 -11.40
CA GLN A 50 -11.31 4.37 -10.23
C GLN A 50 -9.87 3.85 -10.41
N ASP A 51 -9.49 3.47 -11.63
CA ASP A 51 -8.17 2.93 -11.94
C ASP A 51 -7.14 4.06 -11.95
N THR A 52 -7.40 5.12 -12.72
CA THR A 52 -6.49 6.27 -12.82
C THR A 52 -6.33 6.97 -11.47
N TYR A 53 -7.42 7.11 -10.71
CA TYR A 53 -7.35 7.69 -9.37
C TYR A 53 -6.57 6.83 -8.39
N SER A 54 -6.75 5.51 -8.42
CA SER A 54 -6.02 4.60 -7.53
C SER A 54 -4.53 4.55 -7.86
N ASN A 55 -4.18 4.63 -9.15
CA ASN A 55 -2.80 4.71 -9.62
C ASN A 55 -2.07 5.97 -9.11
N ARG A 56 -2.78 7.09 -8.88
CA ARG A 56 -2.18 8.27 -8.23
C ARG A 56 -1.59 7.96 -6.85
N ALA A 57 -2.30 7.19 -6.01
CA ALA A 57 -1.78 6.83 -4.69
C ALA A 57 -0.48 6.02 -4.80
N ILE A 58 -0.45 5.06 -5.74
CA ILE A 58 0.72 4.21 -6.01
C ILE A 58 1.91 5.05 -6.47
N PHE A 59 1.68 6.02 -7.35
CA PHE A 59 2.70 6.95 -7.82
C PHE A 59 3.21 7.89 -6.71
N ILE A 60 2.32 8.40 -5.85
CA ILE A 60 2.71 9.16 -4.67
C ILE A 60 3.62 8.31 -3.77
N THR A 61 3.28 7.02 -3.56
CA THR A 61 4.14 6.09 -2.80
C THR A 61 5.51 5.89 -3.45
N ALA A 62 5.59 5.75 -4.77
CA ALA A 62 6.87 5.66 -5.48
C ALA A 62 7.74 6.91 -5.26
N ARG A 63 7.15 8.11 -5.33
CA ARG A 63 7.83 9.38 -5.05
C ARG A 63 8.34 9.44 -3.61
N ILE A 64 7.55 8.96 -2.65
CA ILE A 64 7.96 8.86 -1.24
C ILE A 64 9.16 7.92 -1.10
N ILE A 65 9.13 6.74 -1.71
CA ILE A 65 10.23 5.76 -1.64
C ILE A 65 11.52 6.32 -2.26
N ASN A 66 11.46 6.93 -3.44
CA ASN A 66 12.62 7.56 -4.06
C ASN A 66 13.21 8.65 -3.17
N GLY A 67 12.33 9.45 -2.59
CA GLY A 67 12.73 10.44 -1.60
C GLY A 67 13.41 9.81 -0.38
N LEU A 68 12.88 8.71 0.17
CA LEU A 68 13.47 8.06 1.35
C LEU A 68 14.71 7.20 1.03
N SER A 69 15.12 7.13 -0.24
CA SER A 69 16.28 6.35 -0.66
C SER A 69 17.59 6.95 -0.13
N ARG A 70 18.61 6.09 0.06
CA ARG A 70 19.95 6.50 0.52
C ARG A 70 20.71 7.40 -0.47
N GLU A 71 20.28 7.39 -1.73
CA GLU A 71 20.87 8.16 -2.82
C GLU A 71 20.32 9.58 -2.89
N SER A 72 19.21 9.86 -2.19
CA SER A 72 18.66 11.20 -2.11
C SER A 72 19.58 12.10 -1.26
N ILE A 73 19.97 13.24 -1.84
CA ILE A 73 20.68 14.31 -1.12
C ILE A 73 19.61 14.99 -0.25
N ASP A 74 19.49 14.52 0.99
CA ASP A 74 18.61 14.98 2.07
C ASP A 74 17.23 15.49 1.63
N LEU A 75 16.18 14.66 1.79
CA LEU A 75 14.81 15.13 1.64
C LEU A 75 14.54 16.30 2.59
N SER A 76 14.39 17.49 2.00
CA SER A 76 13.96 18.66 2.75
C SER A 76 12.64 18.35 3.48
N GLU A 77 12.50 18.86 4.69
CA GLU A 77 11.25 18.75 5.44
C GLU A 77 10.06 19.28 4.64
N THR A 78 10.30 20.30 3.81
CA THR A 78 9.31 20.88 2.90
C THR A 78 8.81 19.85 1.88
N ASN A 79 9.70 19.05 1.29
CA ASN A 79 9.30 17.99 0.36
C ASN A 79 8.45 16.92 1.06
N LEU A 80 8.83 16.50 2.28
CA LEU A 80 8.04 15.57 3.09
C LEU A 80 6.68 16.16 3.49
N ARG A 81 6.60 17.46 3.79
CA ARG A 81 5.34 18.20 4.03
C ARG A 81 4.44 18.20 2.79
N ASN A 82 5.01 18.47 1.62
CA ASN A 82 4.27 18.48 0.37
C ASN A 82 3.73 17.10 0.00
N LEU A 83 4.55 16.05 0.08
CA LEU A 83 4.12 14.67 -0.18
C LEU A 83 3.01 14.22 0.78
N TRP A 84 3.10 14.61 2.06
CA TRP A 84 2.03 14.35 3.02
C TRP A 84 0.74 15.08 2.65
N ALA A 85 0.81 16.39 2.34
CA ALA A 85 -0.36 17.17 1.97
C ALA A 85 -1.04 16.63 0.71
N GLU A 86 -0.25 16.24 -0.29
CA GLU A 86 -0.72 15.60 -1.51
C GLU A 86 -1.42 14.26 -1.21
N LEU A 87 -0.82 13.42 -0.37
CA LEU A 87 -1.41 12.15 0.07
C LEU A 87 -2.72 12.35 0.85
N GLN A 88 -2.79 13.37 1.72
CA GLN A 88 -4.02 13.69 2.44
C GLN A 88 -5.11 14.24 1.52
N SER A 89 -4.74 15.03 0.51
CA SER A 89 -5.68 15.49 -0.52
C SER A 89 -6.24 14.32 -1.31
N TRP A 90 -5.37 13.37 -1.70
CA TRP A 90 -5.79 12.14 -2.38
C TRP A 90 -6.87 11.38 -1.61
N VAL A 91 -6.72 11.20 -0.29
CA VAL A 91 -7.75 10.49 0.48
C VAL A 91 -9.03 11.32 0.58
N VAL A 92 -8.96 12.63 0.83
CA VAL A 92 -10.15 13.49 0.97
C VAL A 92 -10.95 13.54 -0.34
N ASP A 93 -10.26 13.74 -1.46
CA ASP A 93 -10.86 14.00 -2.77
C ASP A 93 -11.30 12.73 -3.51
N ARG A 94 -11.04 11.54 -2.94
CA ARG A 94 -11.29 10.27 -3.64
C ARG A 94 -12.75 10.13 -4.08
N PRO A 95 -13.03 9.75 -5.34
CA PRO A 95 -14.41 9.59 -5.80
C PRO A 95 -15.11 8.46 -5.04
N GLN A 96 -16.45 8.44 -5.09
CA GLN A 96 -17.25 7.42 -4.39
C GLN A 96 -16.87 5.99 -4.79
N THR A 97 -16.48 5.79 -6.05
CA THR A 97 -16.02 4.50 -6.59
C THR A 97 -14.70 4.00 -6.00
N VAL A 98 -13.94 4.88 -5.33
CA VAL A 98 -12.67 4.56 -4.65
C VAL A 98 -12.81 4.58 -3.13
N ARG A 99 -14.00 4.88 -2.60
CA ARG A 99 -14.32 4.71 -1.18
C ARG A 99 -14.73 3.27 -0.88
N CYS A 100 -14.48 2.83 0.35
CA CYS A 100 -15.01 1.55 0.82
C CYS A 100 -16.54 1.59 0.79
N ILE A 101 -17.15 0.46 0.40
CA ILE A 101 -18.60 0.24 0.51
C ILE A 101 -18.96 0.04 1.99
N MET A 102 -18.13 -0.70 2.71
CA MET A 102 -18.40 -1.10 4.08
C MET A 102 -17.09 -1.08 4.88
N GLU A 103 -17.19 -0.55 6.09
CA GLU A 103 -16.12 -0.56 7.08
C GLU A 103 -16.72 -0.93 8.44
N VAL A 104 -16.22 -2.02 9.03
CA VAL A 104 -16.61 -2.50 10.36
C VAL A 104 -15.34 -2.64 11.18
N GLU A 105 -15.28 -1.94 12.32
CA GLU A 105 -14.12 -2.01 13.20
C GLU A 105 -13.90 -3.40 13.78
N ALA A 106 -12.64 -3.69 14.13
CA ALA A 106 -12.26 -4.91 14.83
C ALA A 106 -13.09 -5.07 16.11
N SER A 107 -13.78 -6.20 16.25
CA SER A 107 -14.66 -6.49 17.38
C SER A 107 -14.91 -7.99 17.50
N GLY A 108 -15.09 -8.46 18.74
CA GLY A 108 -15.32 -9.88 19.03
C GLY A 108 -14.23 -10.77 18.45
N ASP A 109 -14.61 -11.65 17.53
CA ASP A 109 -13.71 -12.62 16.89
C ASP A 109 -12.84 -12.02 15.77
N ASN A 110 -13.17 -10.82 15.29
CA ASN A 110 -12.41 -10.16 14.21
C ASN A 110 -11.22 -9.38 14.79
N THR A 111 -10.02 -9.91 14.57
CA THR A 111 -8.76 -9.27 15.01
C THR A 111 -8.44 -7.98 14.25
N PHE A 112 -8.86 -7.89 12.99
CA PHE A 112 -8.67 -6.72 12.13
C PHE A 112 -10.02 -6.20 11.63
N PRO A 113 -10.11 -4.91 11.23
CA PRO A 113 -11.34 -4.37 10.67
C PRO A 113 -11.70 -5.04 9.34
N ILE A 114 -13.00 -5.15 9.05
CA ILE A 114 -13.51 -5.58 7.75
C ILE A 114 -13.68 -4.33 6.89
N ILE A 115 -13.00 -4.27 5.75
CA ILE A 115 -12.98 -3.10 4.87
C ILE A 115 -13.18 -3.57 3.44
N LEU A 116 -14.40 -3.39 2.93
CA LEU A 116 -14.81 -3.87 1.62
C LEU A 116 -14.84 -2.74 0.61
N PHE A 117 -14.17 -2.92 -0.52
CA PHE A 117 -14.25 -2.05 -1.69
C PHE A 117 -15.07 -2.70 -2.81
N SER A 118 -15.62 -1.87 -3.70
CA SER A 118 -16.41 -2.34 -4.85
C SER A 118 -15.57 -2.92 -5.98
N ASN A 119 -14.25 -2.65 -5.98
CA ASN A 119 -13.34 -3.01 -7.04
C ASN A 119 -11.89 -3.12 -6.52
N ALA A 120 -11.08 -3.98 -7.14
CA ALA A 120 -9.69 -4.20 -6.76
C ALA A 120 -8.77 -2.95 -6.88
N PRO A 121 -8.90 -2.09 -7.91
CA PRO A 121 -8.14 -0.84 -7.99
C PRO A 121 -8.34 0.05 -6.77
N ALA A 122 -9.59 0.24 -6.33
CA ALA A 122 -9.91 1.01 -5.14
C ALA A 122 -9.27 0.43 -3.88
N ALA A 123 -9.35 -0.90 -3.68
CA ALA A 123 -8.68 -1.57 -2.56
C ALA A 123 -7.17 -1.31 -2.61
N CYS A 124 -6.54 -1.53 -3.77
CA CYS A 124 -5.11 -1.33 -3.95
C CYS A 124 -4.67 0.11 -3.68
N GLY A 125 -5.34 1.10 -4.27
CA GLY A 125 -5.03 2.52 -4.05
C GLY A 125 -5.10 2.92 -2.58
N ASN A 126 -6.11 2.44 -1.84
CA ASN A 126 -6.23 2.71 -0.41
C ASN A 126 -5.17 1.97 0.43
N MET A 127 -4.75 0.76 0.05
CA MET A 127 -3.61 0.09 0.70
C MET A 127 -2.31 0.88 0.49
N TYR A 128 -2.07 1.39 -0.71
CA TYR A 128 -0.90 2.23 -1.01
C TYR A 128 -0.94 3.57 -0.28
N TYR A 129 -2.13 4.17 -0.10
CA TYR A 129 -2.31 5.33 0.77
C TYR A 129 -1.83 5.05 2.20
N HIS A 130 -2.27 3.94 2.80
CA HIS A 130 -1.84 3.57 4.15
C HIS A 130 -0.35 3.25 4.25
N ILE A 131 0.23 2.60 3.23
CA ILE A 131 1.67 2.35 3.17
C ILE A 131 2.44 3.66 3.11
N ALA A 132 2.05 4.58 2.23
CA ALA A 132 2.65 5.91 2.14
C ALA A 132 2.56 6.67 3.47
N SER A 133 1.43 6.56 4.18
CA SER A 133 1.28 7.14 5.52
C SER A 133 2.27 6.53 6.51
N ILE A 134 2.41 5.20 6.58
CA ILE A 134 3.39 4.53 7.45
C ILE A 134 4.81 5.02 7.16
N LEU A 135 5.21 5.06 5.89
CA LEU A 135 6.56 5.48 5.48
C LEU A 135 6.87 6.93 5.86
N LEU A 136 5.92 7.85 5.65
CA LEU A 136 6.09 9.25 6.01
C LEU A 136 6.10 9.46 7.53
N LEU A 137 5.28 8.73 8.28
CA LEU A 137 5.25 8.80 9.74
C LEU A 137 6.53 8.26 10.38
N ALA A 138 7.12 7.21 9.80
CA ALA A 138 8.39 6.64 10.26
C ALA A 138 9.58 7.62 10.17
N THR A 139 9.45 8.72 9.42
CA THR A 139 10.49 9.77 9.37
C THR A 139 10.61 10.59 10.66
N GLY A 140 9.61 10.54 11.56
CA GLY A 140 9.58 11.33 12.80
C GLY A 140 9.43 12.85 12.61
N LYS A 141 9.46 13.35 11.37
CA LYS A 141 9.36 14.78 11.01
C LYS A 141 7.90 15.29 10.97
N LYS A 142 6.96 14.53 11.54
CA LYS A 142 5.52 14.82 11.55
C LYS A 142 5.01 14.92 12.98
N SER A 143 4.65 16.14 13.39
CA SER A 143 3.82 16.39 14.56
C SER A 143 2.43 16.79 14.05
N SER A 144 1.41 15.97 14.28
CA SER A 144 0.02 16.33 13.97
C SER A 144 -0.87 16.03 15.17
N ARG A 145 -1.90 16.88 15.34
CA ARG A 145 -2.84 16.90 16.46
C ARG A 145 -3.92 15.82 16.39
N PHE A 146 -4.02 15.07 15.28
CA PHE A 146 -5.01 14.00 15.09
C PHE A 146 -4.37 12.62 15.27
N SER A 147 -4.66 11.95 16.38
CA SER A 147 -3.93 10.75 16.83
C SER A 147 -4.04 9.53 15.91
N ALA A 148 -5.20 9.31 15.26
CA ALA A 148 -5.42 8.13 14.42
C ALA A 148 -4.78 8.25 13.02
N LEU A 149 -4.82 9.44 12.40
CA LEU A 149 -4.17 9.72 11.10
C LEU A 149 -2.65 9.71 11.18
N VAL A 150 -2.08 9.76 12.38
CA VAL A 150 -0.63 9.76 12.62
C VAL A 150 -0.14 8.48 13.25
N SER A 151 -1.00 7.46 13.38
CA SER A 151 -0.63 6.18 13.99
C SER A 151 -0.25 5.17 12.90
N PRO A 152 1.03 4.78 12.78
CA PRO A 152 1.44 3.72 11.87
C PRO A 152 0.70 2.40 12.14
N VAL A 153 0.36 2.13 13.42
CA VAL A 153 -0.40 0.95 13.83
C VAL A 153 -1.82 0.98 13.25
N CYS A 154 -2.49 2.15 13.30
CA CYS A 154 -3.83 2.29 12.72
C CYS A 154 -3.80 2.04 11.21
N HIS A 155 -2.83 2.61 10.49
CA HIS A 155 -2.65 2.36 9.06
C HIS A 155 -2.34 0.89 8.75
N ALA A 156 -1.48 0.25 9.54
CA ALA A 156 -1.14 -1.15 9.37
C ALA A 156 -2.37 -2.06 9.52
N ARG A 157 -3.19 -1.84 10.55
CA ARG A 157 -4.45 -2.59 10.76
C ARG A 157 -5.39 -2.48 9.56
N ARG A 158 -5.50 -1.30 8.95
CA ARG A 158 -6.32 -1.11 7.74
C ARG A 158 -5.77 -1.91 6.56
N ILE A 159 -4.46 -1.90 6.31
CA ILE A 159 -3.84 -2.70 5.23
C ILE A 159 -4.15 -4.19 5.40
N ILE A 160 -3.97 -4.72 6.62
CA ILE A 160 -4.25 -6.12 6.91
C ILE A 160 -5.75 -6.42 6.76
N GLY A 161 -6.61 -5.56 7.30
CA GLY A 161 -8.07 -5.69 7.18
C GLY A 161 -8.57 -5.70 5.73
N ILE A 162 -8.05 -4.80 4.88
CA ILE A 162 -8.36 -4.77 3.45
C ILE A 162 -7.95 -6.08 2.78
N SER A 163 -6.72 -6.56 3.03
CA SER A 163 -6.24 -7.81 2.43
C SER A 163 -7.05 -9.03 2.88
N ILE A 164 -7.44 -9.11 4.15
CA ILE A 164 -8.29 -10.20 4.65
C ILE A 164 -9.69 -10.16 4.04
N THR A 165 -10.24 -8.96 3.85
CA THR A 165 -11.60 -8.78 3.30
C THR A 165 -11.67 -9.16 1.81
N HIS A 166 -10.61 -8.89 1.05
CA HIS A 166 -10.54 -9.15 -0.39
C HIS A 166 -9.82 -10.46 -0.70
N ASN A 167 -10.58 -11.54 -0.93
CA ASN A 167 -10.05 -12.90 -1.18
C ASN A 167 -9.75 -13.22 -2.66
N GLU A 168 -9.81 -12.24 -3.55
CA GLU A 168 -9.48 -12.42 -4.98
C GLU A 168 -7.98 -12.68 -5.15
N GLN A 169 -7.60 -13.77 -5.84
CA GLN A 169 -6.21 -14.22 -5.96
C GLN A 169 -5.25 -13.12 -6.44
N ALA A 170 -5.63 -12.34 -7.46
CA ALA A 170 -4.78 -11.27 -7.99
C ALA A 170 -4.51 -10.16 -6.95
N THR A 171 -5.54 -9.79 -6.17
CA THR A 171 -5.44 -8.79 -5.09
C THR A 171 -4.57 -9.31 -3.95
N LEU A 172 -4.74 -10.58 -3.57
CA LEU A 172 -3.94 -11.22 -2.52
C LEU A 172 -2.44 -11.22 -2.85
N VAL A 173 -2.07 -11.69 -4.05
CA VAL A 173 -0.67 -11.75 -4.50
C VAL A 173 -0.02 -10.38 -4.48
N ASN A 174 -0.69 -9.36 -5.01
CA ASN A 174 -0.16 -8.00 -5.07
C ASN A 174 -0.05 -7.35 -3.68
N SER A 175 -0.80 -7.85 -2.69
CA SER A 175 -0.80 -7.32 -1.33
C SER A 175 0.29 -7.87 -0.42
N ILE A 176 0.95 -9.00 -0.78
CA ILE A 176 1.92 -9.69 0.09
C ILE A 176 2.98 -8.72 0.64
N HIS A 177 3.61 -7.92 -0.22
CA HIS A 177 4.65 -6.98 0.20
C HIS A 177 4.11 -5.84 1.07
N LEU A 178 2.87 -5.39 0.82
CA LEU A 178 2.23 -4.35 1.62
C LEU A 178 1.92 -4.88 3.03
N ILE A 179 1.43 -6.13 3.12
CA ILE A 179 1.24 -6.84 4.38
C ILE A 179 2.56 -6.91 5.15
N CYS A 180 3.68 -7.27 4.51
CA CYS A 180 4.98 -7.35 5.17
C CYS A 180 5.44 -6.01 5.74
N ILE A 181 5.19 -4.89 5.05
CA ILE A 181 5.52 -3.54 5.56
C ILE A 181 4.61 -3.19 6.74
N ALA A 182 3.30 -3.42 6.60
CA ALA A 182 2.32 -3.15 7.65
C ALA A 182 2.59 -3.97 8.92
N ALA A 183 2.94 -5.25 8.77
CA ALA A 183 3.20 -6.19 9.85
C ALA A 183 4.31 -5.72 10.81
N GLN A 184 5.28 -4.95 10.33
CA GLN A 184 6.33 -4.37 11.16
C GLN A 184 5.79 -3.40 12.22
N GLN A 185 4.59 -2.85 12.01
CA GLN A 185 3.95 -1.91 12.94
C GLN A 185 3.00 -2.60 13.93
N ILE A 186 2.83 -3.93 13.85
CA ILE A 186 1.83 -4.65 14.65
C ILE A 186 2.37 -4.97 16.05
N PRO A 187 1.74 -4.46 17.12
CA PRO A 187 2.28 -4.62 18.47
C PRO A 187 1.83 -5.91 19.15
N THR A 188 0.57 -6.33 18.99
CA THR A 188 0.01 -7.39 19.84
C THR A 188 0.27 -8.79 19.29
N PHE A 189 0.45 -9.76 20.19
CA PHE A 189 0.69 -11.15 19.81
C PHE A 189 -0.46 -11.76 18.99
N ILE A 190 -1.71 -11.48 19.36
CA ILE A 190 -2.89 -12.00 18.64
C ILE A 190 -2.91 -11.50 17.20
N GLU A 191 -2.64 -10.21 16.99
CA GLU A 191 -2.54 -9.62 15.65
C GLU A 191 -1.39 -10.22 14.84
N LYS A 192 -0.22 -10.44 15.46
CA LYS A 192 0.92 -11.10 14.81
C LYS A 192 0.56 -12.49 14.31
N ILE A 193 -0.10 -13.31 15.15
CA ILE A 193 -0.57 -14.64 14.75
C ILE A 193 -1.59 -14.56 13.60
N ALA A 194 -2.52 -13.60 13.65
CA ALA A 194 -3.49 -13.39 12.58
C ALA A 194 -2.81 -12.99 11.25
N VAL A 195 -1.78 -12.15 11.27
CA VAL A 195 -0.98 -11.81 10.08
C VAL A 195 -0.28 -13.04 9.51
N LEU A 196 0.41 -13.84 10.34
CA LEU A 196 1.10 -15.05 9.87
C LEU A 196 0.12 -16.07 9.28
N THR A 197 -1.03 -16.23 9.92
CA THR A 197 -2.11 -17.12 9.44
C THR A 197 -2.63 -16.66 8.08
N HIS A 198 -2.85 -15.35 7.91
CA HIS A 198 -3.27 -14.79 6.63
C HIS A 198 -2.21 -14.98 5.53
N LEU A 199 -0.93 -14.75 5.81
CA LEU A 199 0.15 -14.99 4.84
C LEU A 199 0.25 -16.46 4.42
N ARG A 200 0.04 -17.41 5.33
CA ARG A 200 -0.03 -18.85 5.00
C ARG A 200 -1.22 -19.15 4.10
N LYS A 201 -2.40 -18.61 4.44
CA LYS A 201 -3.60 -18.72 3.61
C LYS A 201 -3.39 -18.18 2.20
N ILE A 202 -2.69 -17.05 2.03
CA ILE A 202 -2.35 -16.54 0.69
C ILE A 202 -1.48 -17.54 -0.08
N GLU A 203 -0.47 -18.15 0.54
CA GLU A 203 0.37 -19.16 -0.13
C GLU A 203 -0.45 -20.40 -0.51
N ASP A 204 -1.34 -20.86 0.38
CA ASP A 204 -2.21 -22.02 0.14
C ASP A 204 -3.23 -21.75 -0.99
N ASP A 205 -3.84 -20.57 -1.01
CA ASP A 205 -4.89 -20.21 -1.97
C ASP A 205 -4.34 -19.78 -3.34
N THR A 206 -3.09 -19.29 -3.42
CA THR A 206 -2.52 -18.69 -4.65
C THR A 206 -1.25 -19.37 -5.16
N GLY A 207 -0.59 -20.19 -4.34
CA GLY A 207 0.72 -20.79 -4.63
C GLY A 207 1.92 -19.83 -4.53
N TRP A 208 1.69 -18.53 -4.28
CA TRP A 208 2.76 -17.55 -4.14
C TRP A 208 3.49 -17.70 -2.81
N LYS A 209 4.81 -17.76 -2.88
CA LYS A 209 5.65 -18.05 -1.71
C LYS A 209 5.66 -16.91 -0.70
N THR A 210 5.15 -17.18 0.51
CA THR A 210 5.17 -16.27 1.67
C THR A 210 6.06 -16.78 2.80
N LYS A 211 6.50 -18.05 2.75
CA LYS A 211 7.35 -18.67 3.80
C LYS A 211 8.55 -17.83 4.23
N ARG A 212 9.30 -17.24 3.28
CA ARG A 212 10.45 -16.36 3.61
C ARG A 212 10.01 -15.13 4.40
N HIS A 213 8.93 -14.48 3.96
CA HIS A 213 8.37 -13.31 4.63
C HIS A 213 7.86 -13.62 6.04
N ILE A 214 7.27 -14.80 6.24
CA ILE A 214 6.86 -15.29 7.56
C ILE A 214 8.08 -15.40 8.49
N LEU A 215 9.16 -16.05 8.03
CA LEU A 215 10.38 -16.19 8.83
C LEU A 215 11.02 -14.84 9.17
N ASP A 216 11.03 -13.91 8.21
CA ASP A 216 11.56 -12.55 8.43
C ASP A 216 10.75 -11.81 9.51
N LEU A 217 9.41 -11.95 9.51
CA LEU A 217 8.53 -11.36 10.53
C LEU A 217 8.66 -12.01 11.91
N GLU A 218 8.75 -13.34 11.96
CA GLU A 218 8.98 -14.08 13.20
C GLU A 218 10.33 -13.68 13.84
N HIS A 219 11.38 -13.52 13.02
CA HIS A 219 12.67 -13.04 13.48
C HIS A 219 12.58 -11.59 14.00
N LEU A 220 11.89 -10.70 13.27
CA LEU A 220 11.70 -9.31 13.67
C LEU A 220 10.98 -9.18 15.02
N TRP A 221 9.97 -10.01 15.28
CA TRP A 221 9.16 -9.94 16.50
C TRP A 221 9.74 -10.71 17.69
N GLY A 222 10.74 -11.56 17.46
CA GLY A 222 11.47 -12.28 18.51
C GLY A 222 12.66 -11.52 19.07
N GLN A 223 12.99 -10.36 18.50
CA GLN A 223 13.92 -9.36 19.05
C GLN A 223 13.21 -8.47 20.08
#